data_AF-A0A6J4HQR0-F1
#
_entry.id   AF-A0A6J4HQR0-F1
#
_cell.length_a   1.000
_cell.length_b   1.000
_cell.length_c   1.000
_cell.angle_alpha   90.00
_cell.angle_beta   90.00
_cell.angle_gamma   90.00
#
_symmetry.space_group_name_H-M   'P 1'
#
loop_
_entity.id
_entity.type
_entity.pdbx_description
1 polymer ?
#
loop_
_entity_poly.entity_id
_entity_poly.type
_entity_poly.pdbx_seq_one_letter_code
_entity_poly.pdbx_strand_id
1 'polypeptide(L)'
;MTAPAVTAPARPKPHVTLRGQEIPVVLPSRRDPRFKLSSVVITLHVLGQTLLDWKVSIAQILITMLLCGVIEFVVTFRGQRIIAWPASGILTGSSVALILRASGTRHGDWWSLRGIQWFILAGLISLLAKHLIRPTGKHLFNPSNIGIVWCLLVIGPNHVFAQYLWWGPSHVGQALAYAVIIGGAMWILRAVRMIPMAVSFLVTFAVLTGIFALAGHSFIAIWHVGDIRGLEYWANLAFSPEVLVFVFFMISDPQTAPKPPLGRVIYGAATATVAAALIYFQTTEFGIKVAILSSLTVVCAVVPFIEAWCRRRQAAASGDRQPTAPATPKSILAALRRPAVIAALIVAVAAPIDTMALANNKQVVLIERGEVGKANAQ
;
A
#
# COMPACT_ATOMS: atom_id res chain seq x y z
N MET A 1 31.87 -1.22 53.17
CA MET A 1 32.09 -0.17 52.14
C MET A 1 32.12 -0.83 50.77
N THR A 2 31.00 -0.86 50.08
CA THR A 2 30.89 -1.38 48.71
C THR A 2 31.10 -0.24 47.72
N ALA A 3 32.09 -0.37 46.84
CA ALA A 3 32.41 0.63 45.83
C ALA A 3 31.23 0.84 44.85
N PRO A 4 30.93 2.08 44.42
CA PRO A 4 29.91 2.32 43.42
C PRO A 4 30.37 1.77 42.06
N ALA A 5 29.50 1.01 41.41
CA ALA A 5 29.71 0.54 40.05
C ALA A 5 29.80 1.74 39.10
N VAL A 6 30.98 1.95 38.52
CA VAL A 6 31.21 2.93 37.45
C VAL A 6 30.38 2.50 36.25
N THR A 7 29.29 3.23 35.99
CA THR A 7 28.51 3.10 34.78
C THR A 7 29.40 3.52 33.62
N ALA A 8 29.69 2.58 32.71
CA ALA A 8 30.45 2.88 31.50
C ALA A 8 29.79 4.04 30.75
N PRO A 9 30.55 5.04 30.26
CA PRO A 9 29.98 6.17 29.54
C PRO A 9 29.24 5.65 28.30
N ALA A 10 27.97 6.02 28.19
CA ALA A 10 27.16 5.72 27.01
C ALA A 10 27.91 6.20 25.77
N ARG A 11 28.14 5.31 24.80
CA ARG A 11 28.84 5.66 23.55
C ARG A 11 28.22 6.95 22.97
N PRO A 12 29.03 7.97 22.65
CA PRO A 12 28.51 9.22 22.12
C PRO A 12 27.70 8.91 20.86
N LYS A 13 26.46 9.39 20.82
CA LYS A 13 25.62 9.26 19.62
C LYS A 13 26.32 10.04 18.49
N PRO A 14 26.43 9.48 17.28
CA PRO A 14 27.12 10.14 16.19
C PRO A 14 26.45 11.48 15.90
N HIS A 15 27.26 12.52 15.72
CA HIS A 15 26.82 13.90 15.45
C HIS A 15 27.72 14.50 14.37
N VAL A 16 27.18 15.47 13.63
CA VAL A 16 27.90 16.24 12.62
C VAL A 16 27.74 17.71 12.96
N THR A 17 28.85 18.45 13.02
CA THR A 17 28.84 19.89 13.25
C THR A 17 28.64 20.61 11.93
N LEU A 18 27.48 21.25 11.75
CA LEU A 18 27.16 22.03 10.55
C LEU A 18 26.92 23.48 10.96
N ARG A 19 27.73 24.41 10.46
CA ARG A 19 27.65 25.85 10.80
C ARG A 19 27.66 26.12 12.32
N GLY A 20 28.50 25.39 13.05
CA GLY A 20 28.62 25.52 14.52
C GLY A 20 27.48 24.89 15.33
N GLN A 21 26.52 24.22 14.70
CA GLN A 21 25.47 23.46 15.39
C GLN A 21 25.76 21.96 15.35
N GLU A 22 25.67 21.29 16.49
CA GLU A 22 25.73 19.83 16.57
C GLU A 22 24.41 19.22 16.10
N ILE A 23 24.46 18.48 15.00
CA ILE A 23 23.31 17.80 14.43
C ILE A 23 23.43 16.30 14.70
N PRO A 24 22.48 15.68 15.42
CA PRO A 24 22.54 14.25 15.69
C PRO A 24 22.32 13.44 14.40
N VAL A 25 23.05 12.34 14.29
CA VAL A 25 22.97 11.38 13.19
C VAL A 25 22.33 10.09 13.68
N VAL A 26 21.29 9.63 12.98
CA VAL A 26 20.63 8.35 13.24
C VAL A 26 20.95 7.40 12.09
N LEU A 27 21.87 6.48 12.35
CA LEU A 27 22.32 5.46 11.41
C LEU A 27 21.30 4.32 11.23
N PRO A 28 21.32 3.61 10.10
CA PRO A 28 20.49 2.43 9.91
C PRO A 28 20.77 1.37 10.97
N SER A 29 19.72 0.78 11.53
CA SER A 29 19.81 -0.25 12.57
C SER A 29 19.30 -1.58 12.04
N ARG A 30 20.05 -2.67 12.28
CA ARG A 30 19.60 -4.04 12.00
C ARG A 30 18.38 -4.46 12.83
N ARG A 31 18.08 -3.73 13.91
CA ARG A 31 16.91 -3.95 14.75
C ARG A 31 15.67 -3.19 14.27
N ASP A 32 15.79 -2.36 13.24
CA ASP A 32 14.63 -1.67 12.67
C ASP A 32 13.68 -2.73 12.06
N PRO A 33 12.41 -2.83 12.50
CA PRO A 33 11.45 -3.77 11.95
C PRO A 33 11.26 -3.62 10.43
N ARG A 34 11.55 -2.43 9.88
CA ARG A 34 11.50 -2.14 8.44
C ARG A 34 12.53 -2.94 7.64
N PHE A 35 13.63 -3.37 8.25
CA PHE A 35 14.63 -4.21 7.59
C PHE A 35 14.02 -5.51 7.05
N LYS A 36 13.12 -6.14 7.82
CA LYS A 36 12.43 -7.37 7.39
C LYS A 36 11.60 -7.14 6.13
N LEU A 37 10.86 -6.03 6.09
CA LEU A 37 10.06 -5.65 4.93
C LEU A 37 10.96 -5.35 3.72
N SER A 38 12.04 -4.59 3.91
CA SER A 38 13.01 -4.32 2.86
C SER A 38 13.59 -5.59 2.26
N SER A 39 13.97 -6.58 3.09
CA SER A 39 14.52 -7.84 2.60
C SER A 39 13.53 -8.60 1.72
N VAL A 40 12.26 -8.68 2.13
CA VAL A 40 11.21 -9.34 1.35
C VAL A 40 10.99 -8.61 0.03
N VAL A 41 10.79 -7.29 0.07
CA VAL A 41 10.50 -6.48 -1.11
C VAL A 41 11.67 -6.47 -2.09
N ILE A 42 12.92 -6.35 -1.63
CA ILE A 42 14.11 -6.42 -2.51
C ILE A 42 14.21 -7.80 -3.15
N THR A 43 13.96 -8.88 -2.41
CA THR A 43 13.95 -10.24 -2.97
C THR A 43 12.89 -10.38 -4.06
N LEU A 44 11.69 -9.81 -3.86
CA LEU A 44 10.64 -9.78 -4.88
C LEU A 44 11.05 -8.97 -6.11
N HIS A 45 11.73 -7.84 -5.94
CA HIS A 45 12.29 -7.10 -7.09
C HIS A 45 13.29 -7.95 -7.86
N VAL A 46 14.20 -8.66 -7.18
CA VAL A 46 15.18 -9.54 -7.84
C VAL A 46 14.46 -10.65 -8.62
N LEU A 47 13.54 -11.37 -7.97
CA LEU A 47 12.74 -12.41 -8.65
C LEU A 47 11.95 -11.85 -9.83
N GLY A 48 11.39 -10.65 -9.66
CA GLY A 48 10.73 -9.88 -10.70
C GLY A 48 11.59 -9.64 -11.93
N GLN A 49 12.84 -9.23 -11.71
CA GLN A 49 13.81 -8.93 -12.76
C GLN A 49 14.47 -10.18 -13.37
N THR A 50 14.47 -11.33 -12.70
CA THR A 50 15.22 -12.50 -13.17
C THR A 50 14.37 -13.69 -13.60
N LEU A 51 13.22 -13.92 -12.96
CA LEU A 51 12.45 -15.16 -13.14
C LEU A 51 10.98 -14.95 -13.49
N LEU A 52 10.46 -13.72 -13.37
CA LEU A 52 9.03 -13.40 -13.53
C LEU A 52 8.77 -12.37 -14.64
N ASP A 53 9.80 -11.99 -15.39
CA ASP A 53 9.72 -11.08 -16.54
C ASP A 53 8.96 -9.77 -16.26
N TRP A 54 9.17 -9.17 -15.09
CA TRP A 54 8.43 -7.96 -14.72
C TRP A 54 8.75 -6.79 -15.66
N LYS A 55 7.68 -6.10 -16.07
CA LYS A 55 7.69 -4.93 -16.96
C LYS A 55 8.02 -3.64 -16.18
N VAL A 56 9.13 -3.64 -15.45
CA VAL A 56 9.65 -2.50 -14.70
C VAL A 56 11.17 -2.48 -14.79
N SER A 57 11.75 -1.30 -15.00
CA SER A 57 13.20 -1.12 -15.10
C SER A 57 13.85 -0.94 -13.73
N ILE A 58 15.13 -1.32 -13.61
CA ILE A 58 15.97 -1.04 -12.44
C ILE A 58 16.07 0.48 -12.23
N ALA A 59 16.18 1.27 -13.29
CA ALA A 59 16.21 2.73 -13.20
C ALA A 59 14.94 3.31 -12.55
N GLN A 60 13.74 2.85 -12.97
CA GLN A 60 12.48 3.25 -12.33
C GLN A 60 12.48 2.91 -10.83
N ILE A 61 12.90 1.70 -10.45
CA ILE A 61 12.95 1.28 -9.04
C ILE A 61 13.88 2.20 -8.24
N LEU A 62 15.14 2.35 -8.68
CA LEU A 62 16.16 3.08 -7.95
C LEU A 62 15.85 4.58 -7.85
N ILE A 63 15.38 5.20 -8.94
CA ILE A 63 15.05 6.63 -8.95
C ILE A 63 13.86 6.91 -8.03
N THR A 64 12.85 6.04 -8.01
CA THR A 64 11.68 6.21 -7.13
C THR A 64 12.08 6.06 -5.66
N MET A 65 12.91 5.06 -5.34
CA MET A 65 13.47 4.88 -4.00
C MET A 65 14.30 6.08 -3.56
N LEU A 66 15.17 6.58 -4.45
CA LEU A 66 16.03 7.73 -4.20
C LEU A 66 15.19 9.00 -3.97
N LEU A 67 14.25 9.30 -4.86
CA LEU A 67 13.36 10.46 -4.73
C LEU A 67 12.62 10.46 -3.40
N CYS A 68 11.96 9.35 -3.07
CA CYS A 68 11.22 9.25 -1.83
C CYS A 68 12.13 9.31 -0.59
N GLY A 69 13.33 8.72 -0.68
CA GLY A 69 14.36 8.83 0.36
C GLY A 69 14.83 10.27 0.58
N VAL A 70 15.10 11.01 -0.51
CA VAL A 70 15.53 12.41 -0.46
C VAL A 70 14.45 13.31 0.12
N ILE A 71 13.19 13.15 -0.29
CA ILE A 71 12.08 13.94 0.25
C ILE A 71 11.92 13.67 1.76
N GLU A 72 11.90 12.40 2.18
CA GLU A 72 11.80 12.05 3.61
C GLU A 72 12.98 12.63 4.41
N PHE A 73 14.19 12.56 3.86
CA PHE A 73 15.38 13.15 4.47
C PHE A 73 15.24 14.66 4.62
N VAL A 74 14.86 15.38 3.55
CA VAL A 74 14.71 16.84 3.56
C VAL A 74 13.62 17.28 4.54
N VAL A 75 12.48 16.59 4.56
CA VAL A 75 11.38 16.88 5.50
C VAL A 75 11.82 16.63 6.94
N THR A 76 12.50 15.52 7.21
CA THR A 76 13.00 15.19 8.55
C THR A 76 14.05 16.18 9.02
N PHE A 77 15.02 16.49 8.17
CA PHE A 77 16.09 17.43 8.47
C PHE A 77 15.55 18.84 8.74
N ARG A 78 14.63 19.34 7.90
CA ARG A 78 14.02 20.66 8.09
C ARG A 78 13.12 20.73 9.33
N GLY A 79 12.37 19.68 9.62
CA GLY A 79 11.42 19.65 10.74
C GLY A 79 12.06 19.38 12.10
N GLN A 80 13.09 18.52 12.15
CA GLN A 80 13.66 18.02 13.41
C GLN A 80 15.13 18.41 13.61
N ARG A 81 15.82 18.91 12.58
CA ARG A 81 17.27 19.15 12.59
C ARG A 81 18.05 17.89 12.97
N ILE A 82 17.67 16.74 12.40
CA ILE A 82 18.33 15.45 12.57
C ILE A 82 18.69 14.88 11.20
N ILE A 83 19.89 14.31 11.07
CA ILE A 83 20.29 13.54 9.89
C ILE A 83 19.93 12.08 10.17
N ALA A 84 18.74 11.67 9.71
CA ALA A 84 18.25 10.30 9.90
C ALA A 84 18.26 9.52 8.58
N TRP A 85 18.62 8.24 8.65
CA TRP A 85 18.48 7.32 7.52
C TRP A 85 17.00 7.24 7.06
N PRO A 86 16.67 7.59 5.80
CA PRO A 86 15.29 7.76 5.36
C PRO A 86 14.63 6.42 4.99
N ALA A 87 14.74 5.40 5.85
CA ALA A 87 14.22 4.05 5.60
C ALA A 87 12.74 4.04 5.19
N SER A 88 11.91 4.88 5.81
CA SER A 88 10.48 4.93 5.51
C SER A 88 10.22 5.48 4.11
N GLY A 89 10.95 6.51 3.67
CA GLY A 89 10.79 7.09 2.34
C GLY A 89 11.27 6.12 1.26
N ILE A 90 12.45 5.52 1.45
CA ILE A 90 13.00 4.50 0.56
C ILE A 90 12.01 3.33 0.38
N LEU A 91 11.42 2.86 1.49
CA LEU A 91 10.41 1.79 1.44
C LEU A 91 9.14 2.22 0.71
N THR A 92 8.65 3.45 0.92
CA THR A 92 7.51 3.97 0.14
C THR A 92 7.81 3.95 -1.36
N GLY A 93 8.98 4.42 -1.79
CA GLY A 93 9.38 4.38 -3.20
C GLY A 93 9.53 2.96 -3.74
N SER A 94 10.08 2.04 -2.95
CA SER A 94 10.19 0.63 -3.31
C SER A 94 8.82 -0.05 -3.43
N SER A 95 7.88 0.23 -2.52
CA SER A 95 6.50 -0.27 -2.60
C SER A 95 5.74 0.29 -3.80
N VAL A 96 5.98 1.56 -4.18
CA VAL A 96 5.44 2.12 -5.43
C VAL A 96 5.99 1.37 -6.63
N ALA A 97 7.31 1.16 -6.70
CA ALA A 97 7.95 0.47 -7.82
C ALA A 97 7.60 -1.02 -7.93
N LEU A 98 7.28 -1.66 -6.81
CA LEU A 98 6.82 -3.04 -6.77
C LEU A 98 5.51 -3.23 -7.55
N ILE A 99 4.59 -2.28 -7.44
CA ILE A 99 3.20 -2.37 -7.94
C ILE A 99 3.00 -1.59 -9.24
N LEU A 100 3.48 -0.36 -9.33
CA LEU A 100 3.23 0.50 -10.48
C LEU A 100 4.02 0.02 -11.71
N ARG A 101 3.38 0.08 -12.88
CA ARG A 101 3.99 -0.18 -14.18
C ARG A 101 3.72 1.00 -15.11
N ALA A 102 4.66 1.27 -16.01
CA ALA A 102 4.48 2.26 -17.07
C ALA A 102 4.33 1.55 -18.42
N SER A 103 3.26 1.90 -19.15
CA SER A 103 2.98 1.37 -20.49
C SER A 103 4.19 1.53 -21.41
N GLY A 104 4.50 0.47 -22.14
CA GLY A 104 5.64 0.42 -23.06
C GLY A 104 7.00 0.08 -22.43
N THR A 105 7.12 -0.05 -21.11
CA THR A 105 8.32 -0.65 -20.50
C THR A 105 8.30 -2.16 -20.73
N ARG A 106 9.36 -2.72 -21.32
CA ARG A 106 9.45 -4.17 -21.56
C ARG A 106 10.42 -4.83 -20.58
N HIS A 107 10.24 -6.13 -20.37
CA HIS A 107 11.25 -6.90 -19.69
C HIS A 107 12.59 -6.82 -20.45
N GLY A 108 13.70 -6.67 -19.71
CA GLY A 108 15.04 -6.45 -20.28
C GLY A 108 15.42 -4.97 -20.46
N ASP A 109 14.47 -4.03 -20.39
CA ASP A 109 14.73 -2.57 -20.46
C ASP A 109 15.31 -2.02 -19.13
N TRP A 110 16.31 -2.68 -18.54
CA TRP A 110 16.71 -2.48 -17.14
C TRP A 110 17.10 -1.04 -16.78
N TRP A 111 17.67 -0.27 -17.71
CA TRP A 111 18.11 1.11 -17.47
C TRP A 111 17.26 2.16 -18.19
N SER A 112 16.11 1.76 -18.76
CA SER A 112 15.21 2.67 -19.44
C SER A 112 14.57 3.67 -18.48
N LEU A 113 14.46 4.93 -18.91
CA LEU A 113 13.73 5.98 -18.19
C LEU A 113 12.30 6.16 -18.69
N ARG A 114 11.82 5.25 -19.54
CA ARG A 114 10.47 5.33 -20.12
C ARG A 114 9.42 5.37 -19.01
N GLY A 115 8.54 6.37 -19.04
CA GLY A 115 7.48 6.50 -18.03
C GLY A 115 7.95 6.83 -16.61
N ILE A 116 9.23 7.22 -16.43
CA ILE A 116 9.78 7.58 -15.11
C ILE A 116 8.98 8.70 -14.43
N GLN A 117 8.42 9.63 -15.21
CA GLN A 117 7.60 10.72 -14.70
C GLN A 117 6.40 10.22 -13.88
N TRP A 118 5.83 9.06 -14.22
CA TRP A 118 4.69 8.50 -13.51
C TRP A 118 5.09 7.92 -12.16
N PHE A 119 6.26 7.29 -12.07
CA PHE A 119 6.80 6.82 -10.80
C PHE A 119 7.20 7.99 -9.88
N ILE A 120 7.78 9.06 -10.45
CA ILE A 120 8.09 10.30 -9.73
C ILE A 120 6.81 10.91 -9.17
N LEU A 121 5.75 11.05 -9.99
CA LEU A 121 4.47 11.58 -9.56
C LEU A 121 3.83 10.70 -8.46
N ALA A 122 3.84 9.37 -8.63
CA ALA A 122 3.36 8.45 -7.60
C ALA A 122 4.09 8.66 -6.27
N GLY A 123 5.43 8.70 -6.28
CA GLY A 123 6.24 8.94 -5.09
C GLY A 123 6.01 10.31 -4.44
N LEU A 124 5.85 11.37 -5.24
CA LEU A 124 5.51 12.71 -4.76
C LEU A 124 4.15 12.72 -4.06
N ILE A 125 3.10 12.19 -4.71
CA ILE A 125 1.75 12.12 -4.13
C ILE A 125 1.75 11.27 -2.86
N SER A 126 2.48 10.14 -2.86
CA SER A 126 2.66 9.29 -1.68
C SER A 126 3.20 10.06 -0.49
N LEU A 127 4.28 10.83 -0.66
CA LEU A 127 4.89 11.56 0.45
C LEU A 127 4.15 12.84 0.81
N LEU A 128 3.51 13.52 -0.16
CA LEU A 128 2.60 14.63 0.13
C LEU A 128 1.45 14.15 1.02
N ALA A 129 0.78 13.05 0.67
CA ALA A 129 -0.28 12.48 1.49
C ALA A 129 0.23 12.08 2.88
N LYS A 130 1.41 11.44 2.96
CA LYS A 130 2.05 11.03 4.23
C LYS A 130 2.32 12.21 5.15
N HIS A 131 2.81 13.33 4.62
CA HIS A 131 3.21 14.46 5.45
C HIS A 131 2.08 15.46 5.71
N LEU A 132 1.11 15.59 4.80
CA LEU A 132 0.04 16.59 4.88
C LEU A 132 -1.27 16.03 5.47
N ILE A 133 -1.64 14.78 5.20
CA ILE A 133 -2.92 14.20 5.62
C ILE A 133 -2.76 13.41 6.93
N ARG A 134 -2.70 14.15 8.04
CA ARG A 134 -2.40 13.59 9.38
C ARG A 134 -3.41 14.03 10.46
N PRO A 135 -4.72 13.70 10.34
CA PRO A 135 -5.77 14.24 11.22
C PRO A 135 -5.61 13.86 12.70
N THR A 136 -4.89 12.76 13.00
CA THR A 136 -4.64 12.25 14.35
C THR A 136 -3.16 12.29 14.75
N GLY A 137 -2.33 13.05 14.03
CA GLY A 137 -0.87 13.13 14.23
C GLY A 137 -0.06 12.02 13.54
N LYS A 138 -0.72 10.96 13.06
CA LYS A 138 -0.16 9.95 12.13
C LYS A 138 -0.79 10.11 10.75
N HIS A 139 -0.09 9.65 9.70
CA HIS A 139 -0.66 9.66 8.35
C HIS A 139 -1.88 8.74 8.28
N LEU A 140 -2.90 9.20 7.58
CA LEU A 140 -4.17 8.49 7.50
C LEU A 140 -4.11 7.34 6.49
N PHE A 141 -3.53 7.60 5.33
CA PHE A 141 -3.50 6.68 4.20
C PHE A 141 -2.14 5.99 4.10
N ASN A 142 -2.14 4.74 3.62
CA ASN A 142 -0.90 4.07 3.23
C ASN A 142 -0.24 4.90 2.12
N PRO A 143 0.98 5.45 2.34
CA PRO A 143 1.59 6.41 1.42
C PRO A 143 1.75 5.84 0.01
N SER A 144 2.29 4.63 -0.12
CA SER A 144 2.48 4.01 -1.44
C SER A 144 1.14 3.76 -2.14
N ASN A 145 0.14 3.26 -1.40
CA ASN A 145 -1.17 2.92 -1.96
C ASN A 145 -1.88 4.15 -2.53
N ILE A 146 -1.94 5.27 -1.80
CA ILE A 146 -2.63 6.47 -2.27
C ILE A 146 -1.95 7.09 -3.50
N GLY A 147 -0.61 7.05 -3.57
CA GLY A 147 0.13 7.50 -4.76
C GLY A 147 -0.14 6.63 -5.99
N ILE A 148 -0.21 5.31 -5.82
CA ILE A 148 -0.56 4.38 -6.90
C ILE A 148 -2.01 4.59 -7.34
N VAL A 149 -2.98 4.61 -6.41
CA VAL A 149 -4.40 4.83 -6.72
C VAL A 149 -4.58 6.13 -7.50
N TRP A 150 -3.93 7.21 -7.06
CA TRP A 150 -3.98 8.48 -7.76
C TRP A 150 -3.44 8.36 -9.19
N CYS A 151 -2.31 7.68 -9.39
CA CYS A 151 -1.76 7.49 -10.74
C CYS A 151 -2.71 6.67 -11.63
N LEU A 152 -3.26 5.58 -11.12
CA LEU A 152 -4.14 4.72 -11.91
C LEU A 152 -5.45 5.44 -12.31
N LEU A 153 -6.02 6.25 -11.41
CA LEU A 153 -7.27 6.97 -11.67
C LEU A 153 -7.07 8.24 -12.52
N VAL A 154 -6.00 9.01 -12.26
CA VAL A 154 -5.80 10.33 -12.89
C VAL A 154 -4.97 10.26 -14.17
N ILE A 155 -3.90 9.46 -14.17
CA ILE A 155 -3.05 9.31 -15.37
C ILE A 155 -3.66 8.29 -16.33
N GLY A 156 -4.24 7.21 -15.78
CA GLY A 156 -5.07 6.29 -16.53
C GLY A 156 -4.32 5.21 -17.32
N PRO A 157 -5.09 4.29 -17.93
CA PRO A 157 -4.62 3.01 -18.48
C PRO A 157 -3.73 3.14 -19.74
N ASN A 158 -3.69 4.30 -20.39
CA ASN A 158 -2.79 4.54 -21.54
C ASN A 158 -1.32 4.65 -21.15
N HIS A 159 -1.05 4.98 -19.89
CA HIS A 159 0.27 5.38 -19.44
C HIS A 159 0.76 4.53 -18.29
N VAL A 160 -0.15 4.12 -17.41
CA VAL A 160 0.18 3.33 -16.22
C VAL A 160 -0.82 2.21 -16.03
N PHE A 161 -0.34 1.15 -15.39
CA PHE A 161 -1.16 0.05 -14.89
C PHE A 161 -0.53 -0.50 -13.60
N ALA A 162 -1.30 -1.27 -12.85
CA ALA A 162 -0.76 -2.03 -11.73
C ALA A 162 -0.19 -3.34 -12.23
N GLN A 163 0.78 -3.90 -11.50
CA GLN A 163 1.29 -5.24 -11.77
C GLN A 163 0.13 -6.24 -11.85
N TYR A 164 0.24 -7.22 -12.75
CA TYR A 164 -0.81 -8.21 -13.00
C TYR A 164 -1.13 -9.08 -11.77
N LEU A 165 -2.35 -9.60 -11.69
CA LEU A 165 -2.81 -10.59 -10.72
C LEU A 165 -2.02 -11.87 -10.86
N TRP A 166 -1.70 -12.27 -12.08
CA TRP A 166 -0.86 -13.41 -12.41
C TRP A 166 0.56 -12.96 -12.79
N TRP A 167 1.59 -13.59 -12.22
CA TRP A 167 2.99 -13.17 -12.40
C TRP A 167 3.75 -13.97 -13.47
N GLY A 168 3.04 -14.58 -14.42
CA GLY A 168 3.66 -15.26 -15.56
C GLY A 168 3.86 -16.77 -15.39
N PRO A 169 4.27 -17.50 -16.43
CA PRO A 169 4.22 -18.97 -16.48
C PRO A 169 5.36 -19.67 -15.73
N SER A 170 6.38 -18.94 -15.28
CA SER A 170 7.55 -19.49 -14.60
C SER A 170 7.17 -20.21 -13.31
N HIS A 171 7.08 -21.55 -13.34
CA HIS A 171 6.71 -22.35 -12.17
C HIS A 171 7.68 -22.14 -11.00
N VAL A 172 9.00 -22.09 -11.28
CA VAL A 172 10.03 -21.85 -10.27
C VAL A 172 9.95 -20.41 -9.75
N GLY A 173 9.85 -19.42 -10.63
CA GLY A 173 9.72 -18.02 -10.25
C GLY A 173 8.49 -17.77 -9.37
N GLN A 174 7.34 -18.33 -9.76
CA GLN A 174 6.10 -18.23 -8.98
C GLN A 174 6.23 -18.94 -7.63
N ALA A 175 6.73 -20.17 -7.58
CA ALA A 175 6.89 -20.91 -6.33
C ALA A 175 7.81 -20.16 -5.34
N LEU A 176 8.94 -19.62 -5.83
CA LEU A 176 9.84 -18.80 -5.02
C LEU A 176 9.18 -17.49 -4.57
N ALA A 177 8.42 -16.83 -5.44
CA ALA A 177 7.66 -15.64 -5.09
C ALA A 177 6.66 -15.92 -3.96
N TYR A 178 5.84 -16.97 -4.07
CA TYR A 178 4.92 -17.36 -3.00
C TYR A 178 5.65 -17.72 -1.70
N ALA A 179 6.77 -18.44 -1.78
CA ALA A 179 7.58 -18.76 -0.61
C ALA A 179 8.10 -17.49 0.09
N VAL A 180 8.58 -16.51 -0.68
CA VAL A 180 9.04 -15.20 -0.17
C VAL A 180 7.89 -14.39 0.42
N ILE A 181 6.74 -14.33 -0.26
CA ILE A 181 5.55 -13.59 0.19
C ILE A 181 5.01 -14.20 1.48
N ILE A 182 4.73 -15.50 1.51
CA ILE A 182 4.13 -16.20 2.66
C ILE A 182 5.13 -16.25 3.81
N GLY A 183 6.38 -16.64 3.56
CA GLY A 183 7.43 -16.68 4.57
C GLY A 183 7.71 -15.29 5.17
N GLY A 184 7.81 -14.27 4.30
CA GLY A 184 7.95 -12.87 4.70
C GLY A 184 6.76 -12.36 5.51
N ALA A 185 5.53 -12.68 5.08
CA ALA A 185 4.31 -12.34 5.80
C ALA A 185 4.31 -12.94 7.21
N MET A 186 4.59 -14.24 7.36
CA MET A 186 4.67 -14.88 8.67
C MET A 186 5.76 -14.27 9.56
N TRP A 187 6.91 -13.89 8.97
CA TRP A 187 8.00 -13.26 9.70
C TRP A 187 7.68 -11.85 10.21
N ILE A 188 6.92 -11.08 9.43
CA ILE A 188 6.56 -9.70 9.74
C ILE A 188 5.28 -9.63 10.59
N LEU A 189 4.18 -10.25 10.14
CA LEU A 189 2.86 -10.14 10.77
C LEU A 189 2.81 -10.73 12.17
N ARG A 190 3.63 -11.76 12.47
CA ARG A 190 3.79 -12.26 13.86
C ARG A 190 4.37 -11.19 14.77
N ALA A 191 5.39 -10.47 14.32
CA ALA A 191 6.06 -9.44 15.10
C ALA A 191 5.15 -8.23 15.37
N VAL A 192 4.28 -7.86 14.42
CA VAL A 192 3.36 -6.73 14.56
C VAL A 192 1.94 -7.13 15.02
N ARG A 193 1.69 -8.43 15.26
CA ARG A 193 0.39 -9.02 15.65
C ARG A 193 -0.74 -8.72 14.66
N MET A 194 -0.45 -8.78 13.36
CA MET A 194 -1.39 -8.43 12.27
C MET A 194 -1.98 -9.66 11.56
N ILE A 195 -1.67 -10.88 12.02
CA ILE A 195 -2.25 -12.12 11.46
C ILE A 195 -3.79 -12.11 11.44
N PRO A 196 -4.50 -11.72 12.53
CA PRO A 196 -5.97 -11.74 12.52
C PRO A 196 -6.57 -10.80 11.46
N MET A 197 -5.92 -9.67 11.18
CA MET A 197 -6.34 -8.77 10.10
C MET A 197 -6.21 -9.46 8.74
N ALA A 198 -5.04 -10.05 8.47
CA ALA A 198 -4.76 -10.70 7.20
C ALA A 198 -5.70 -11.88 6.94
N VAL A 199 -5.91 -12.74 7.94
CA VAL A 199 -6.86 -13.86 7.86
C VAL A 199 -8.28 -13.34 7.63
N SER A 200 -8.69 -12.29 8.34
CA SER A 200 -10.02 -11.70 8.15
C SER A 200 -10.21 -11.16 6.73
N PHE A 201 -9.20 -10.50 6.16
CA PHE A 201 -9.28 -10.07 4.77
C PHE A 201 -9.38 -11.27 3.82
N LEU A 202 -8.45 -12.23 3.92
CA LEU A 202 -8.34 -13.34 2.98
C LEU A 202 -9.62 -14.19 2.97
N VAL A 203 -10.17 -14.51 4.13
CA VAL A 203 -11.42 -15.28 4.24
C VAL A 203 -12.59 -14.50 3.67
N THR A 204 -12.79 -13.24 4.06
CA THR A 204 -13.89 -12.43 3.56
C THR A 204 -13.78 -12.23 2.04
N PHE A 205 -12.59 -11.93 1.53
CA PHE A 205 -12.35 -11.70 0.11
C PHE A 205 -12.56 -12.98 -0.71
N ALA A 206 -12.04 -14.12 -0.26
CA ALA A 206 -12.23 -15.41 -0.94
C ALA A 206 -13.70 -15.84 -0.96
N VAL A 207 -14.45 -15.61 0.12
CA VAL A 207 -15.89 -15.91 0.17
C VAL A 207 -16.66 -15.03 -0.80
N LEU A 208 -16.47 -13.71 -0.77
CA LEU A 208 -17.21 -12.78 -1.63
C LEU A 208 -16.89 -12.97 -3.11
N THR A 209 -15.61 -13.12 -3.47
CA THR A 209 -15.21 -13.40 -4.86
C THR A 209 -15.66 -14.79 -5.31
N GLY A 210 -15.75 -15.77 -4.41
CA GLY A 210 -16.33 -17.08 -4.69
C GLY A 210 -17.81 -17.00 -5.02
N ILE A 211 -18.57 -16.16 -4.30
CA ILE A 211 -19.98 -15.88 -4.62
C ILE A 211 -20.09 -15.24 -6.02
N PHE A 212 -19.21 -14.30 -6.38
CA PHE A 212 -19.21 -13.71 -7.72
C PHE A 212 -18.89 -14.74 -8.81
N ALA A 213 -17.93 -15.63 -8.57
CA ALA A 213 -17.60 -16.72 -9.47
C ALA A 213 -18.81 -17.64 -9.72
N LEU A 214 -19.53 -18.02 -8.66
CA LEU A 214 -20.75 -18.82 -8.74
C LEU A 214 -21.90 -18.08 -9.43
N ALA A 215 -21.95 -16.75 -9.29
CA ALA A 215 -22.92 -15.89 -9.98
C ALA A 215 -22.55 -15.61 -11.46
N GLY A 216 -21.47 -16.21 -11.98
CA GLY A 216 -21.08 -16.12 -13.39
C GLY A 216 -20.31 -14.85 -13.76
N HIS A 217 -19.75 -14.13 -12.77
CA HIS A 217 -18.87 -13.00 -13.07
C HIS A 217 -17.62 -13.46 -13.81
N SER A 218 -17.08 -12.53 -14.60
CA SER A 218 -15.91 -12.75 -15.43
C SER A 218 -15.10 -11.48 -15.58
N PHE A 219 -13.82 -11.62 -15.87
CA PHE A 219 -13.01 -10.49 -16.31
C PHE A 219 -12.06 -10.89 -17.44
N ILE A 220 -11.59 -9.90 -18.17
CA ILE A 220 -10.55 -10.03 -19.18
C ILE A 220 -9.22 -9.49 -18.66
N ALA A 221 -8.14 -10.10 -19.13
CA ALA A 221 -6.78 -9.70 -18.80
C ALA A 221 -5.86 -9.92 -20.00
N ILE A 222 -4.93 -8.99 -20.25
CA ILE A 222 -4.04 -9.03 -21.42
C ILE A 222 -3.15 -10.29 -21.51
N TRP A 223 -2.90 -10.95 -20.38
CA TRP A 223 -2.09 -12.17 -20.31
C TRP A 223 -2.91 -13.46 -20.47
N HIS A 224 -4.23 -13.36 -20.60
CA HIS A 224 -5.13 -14.52 -20.71
C HIS A 224 -5.93 -14.49 -22.02
N VAL A 225 -6.14 -15.66 -22.62
CA VAL A 225 -6.93 -15.79 -23.85
C VAL A 225 -8.41 -16.00 -23.49
N GLY A 226 -9.25 -15.02 -23.79
CA GLY A 226 -10.68 -15.05 -23.50
C GLY A 226 -11.02 -14.68 -22.05
N ASP A 227 -12.31 -14.77 -21.72
CA ASP A 227 -12.84 -14.39 -20.41
C ASP A 227 -12.40 -15.38 -19.31
N ILE A 228 -11.88 -14.86 -18.20
CA ILE A 228 -11.57 -15.63 -17.00
C ILE A 228 -12.86 -15.80 -16.19
N ARG A 229 -13.31 -17.05 -15.98
CA ARG A 229 -14.62 -17.39 -15.37
C ARG A 229 -14.53 -18.49 -14.31
N GLY A 230 -15.61 -18.66 -13.55
CA GLY A 230 -15.79 -19.81 -12.65
C GLY A 230 -14.65 -20.00 -11.65
N LEU A 231 -14.12 -21.22 -11.54
CA LEU A 231 -13.04 -21.52 -10.59
C LEU A 231 -11.77 -20.71 -10.89
N GLU A 232 -11.48 -20.44 -12.16
CA GLU A 232 -10.31 -19.68 -12.57
C GLU A 232 -10.42 -18.20 -12.16
N TYR A 233 -11.61 -17.61 -12.31
CA TYR A 233 -11.92 -16.27 -11.77
C TYR A 233 -11.61 -16.20 -10.28
N TRP A 234 -12.15 -17.16 -9.52
CA TRP A 234 -11.96 -17.19 -8.08
C TRP A 234 -10.48 -17.39 -7.70
N ALA A 235 -9.79 -18.33 -8.34
CA ALA A 235 -8.40 -18.63 -8.04
C ALA A 235 -7.46 -17.45 -8.35
N ASN A 236 -7.65 -16.79 -9.50
CA ASN A 236 -6.87 -15.62 -9.89
C ASN A 236 -7.11 -14.40 -9.00
N LEU A 237 -8.21 -14.33 -8.26
CA LEU A 237 -8.43 -13.28 -7.26
C LEU A 237 -7.95 -13.71 -5.88
N ALA A 238 -8.43 -14.85 -5.38
CA ALA A 238 -8.21 -15.29 -4.00
C ALA A 238 -6.74 -15.68 -3.72
N PHE A 239 -6.03 -16.20 -4.70
CA PHE A 239 -4.65 -16.69 -4.55
C PHE A 239 -3.62 -15.86 -5.31
N SER A 240 -4.00 -14.72 -5.89
CA SER A 240 -3.06 -13.87 -6.62
C SER A 240 -1.87 -13.44 -5.74
N PRO A 241 -0.61 -13.56 -6.22
CA PRO A 241 0.54 -13.05 -5.51
C PRO A 241 0.43 -11.55 -5.22
N GLU A 242 -0.19 -10.78 -6.12
CA GLU A 242 -0.42 -9.36 -5.85
C GLU A 242 -1.40 -9.14 -4.70
N VAL A 243 -2.51 -9.88 -4.65
CA VAL A 243 -3.47 -9.76 -3.56
C VAL A 243 -2.79 -10.12 -2.24
N LEU A 244 -1.93 -11.15 -2.23
CA LEU A 244 -1.12 -11.48 -1.05
C LEU A 244 -0.14 -10.35 -0.68
N VAL A 245 0.52 -9.71 -1.64
CA VAL A 245 1.39 -8.54 -1.40
C VAL A 245 0.58 -7.38 -0.80
N PHE A 246 -0.60 -7.09 -1.35
CA PHE A 246 -1.50 -6.06 -0.85
C PHE A 246 -1.89 -6.34 0.60
N VAL A 247 -2.35 -7.55 0.92
CA VAL A 247 -2.76 -7.94 2.28
C VAL A 247 -1.59 -7.91 3.26
N PHE A 248 -0.47 -8.53 2.90
CA PHE A 248 0.64 -8.75 3.82
C PHE A 248 1.59 -7.57 3.94
N PHE A 249 1.64 -6.66 2.98
CA PHE A 249 2.63 -5.57 2.96
C PHE A 249 2.03 -4.17 2.76
N MET A 250 0.76 -4.02 2.41
CA MET A 250 0.09 -2.71 2.33
C MET A 250 -0.97 -2.51 3.42
N ILE A 251 -1.93 -3.43 3.53
CA ILE A 251 -2.98 -3.37 4.58
C ILE A 251 -2.35 -3.54 5.98
N SER A 252 -1.26 -4.30 6.07
CA SER A 252 -0.58 -4.60 7.33
C SER A 252 0.27 -3.46 7.92
N ASP A 253 0.29 -2.28 7.29
CA ASP A 253 1.04 -1.13 7.79
C ASP A 253 0.54 -0.72 9.20
N PRO A 254 1.38 -0.87 10.25
CA PRO A 254 0.97 -0.58 11.62
C PRO A 254 0.69 0.92 11.87
N GLN A 255 1.11 1.82 10.96
CA GLN A 255 0.83 3.24 11.08
C GLN A 255 -0.61 3.57 10.68
N THR A 256 -1.13 2.91 9.65
CA THR A 256 -2.49 3.19 9.13
C THR A 256 -3.53 2.26 9.72
N ALA A 257 -3.16 1.04 10.09
CA ALA A 257 -4.09 0.08 10.68
C ALA A 257 -4.57 0.48 12.08
N PRO A 258 -5.77 0.01 12.51
CA PRO A 258 -6.24 0.20 13.88
C PRO A 258 -5.32 -0.46 14.92
N LYS A 259 -5.16 0.19 16.07
CA LYS A 259 -4.42 -0.39 17.21
C LYS A 259 -5.15 -1.57 17.90
N PRO A 260 -6.47 -1.50 18.18
CA PRO A 260 -7.16 -2.57 18.92
C PRO A 260 -7.23 -3.88 18.12
N PRO A 261 -7.07 -5.06 18.76
CA PRO A 261 -7.13 -6.35 18.05
C PRO A 261 -8.44 -6.60 17.30
N LEU A 262 -9.58 -6.27 17.91
CA LEU A 262 -10.89 -6.37 17.24
C LEU A 262 -10.99 -5.39 16.05
N GLY A 263 -10.44 -4.18 16.21
CA GLY A 263 -10.40 -3.18 15.14
C GLY A 263 -9.61 -3.67 13.93
N ARG A 264 -8.55 -4.45 14.14
CA ARG A 264 -7.74 -5.07 13.07
C ARG A 264 -8.53 -6.10 12.27
N VAL A 265 -9.34 -6.93 12.93
CA VAL A 265 -10.24 -7.89 12.25
C VAL A 265 -11.29 -7.14 11.43
N ILE A 266 -11.99 -6.18 12.05
CA ILE A 266 -13.00 -5.35 11.36
C ILE A 266 -12.39 -4.64 10.15
N TYR A 267 -11.18 -4.11 10.30
CA TYR A 267 -10.46 -3.44 9.23
C TYR A 267 -10.13 -4.37 8.06
N GLY A 268 -9.67 -5.59 8.33
CA GLY A 268 -9.42 -6.60 7.29
C GLY A 268 -10.70 -6.98 6.55
N ALA A 269 -11.76 -7.34 7.28
CA ALA A 269 -13.07 -7.66 6.69
C ALA A 269 -13.66 -6.48 5.90
N ALA A 270 -13.64 -5.27 6.45
CA ALA A 270 -14.16 -4.08 5.78
C ALA A 270 -13.41 -3.77 4.48
N THR A 271 -12.08 -3.90 4.47
CA THR A 271 -11.28 -3.68 3.26
C THR A 271 -11.62 -4.72 2.19
N ALA A 272 -11.77 -5.99 2.56
CA ALA A 272 -12.21 -7.05 1.65
C ALA A 272 -13.63 -6.80 1.10
N THR A 273 -14.56 -6.38 1.95
CA THR A 273 -15.95 -6.07 1.54
C THR A 273 -15.99 -4.88 0.58
N VAL A 274 -15.27 -3.80 0.86
CA VAL A 274 -15.20 -2.64 -0.04
C VAL A 274 -14.52 -3.01 -1.35
N ALA A 275 -13.44 -3.81 -1.32
CA ALA A 275 -12.79 -4.32 -2.52
C ALA A 275 -13.78 -5.12 -3.38
N ALA A 276 -14.48 -6.09 -2.79
CA ALA A 276 -15.47 -6.90 -3.49
C ALA A 276 -16.62 -6.05 -4.06
N ALA A 277 -17.14 -5.08 -3.29
CA ALA A 277 -18.20 -4.19 -3.77
C ALA A 277 -17.77 -3.37 -5.00
N LEU A 278 -16.51 -2.91 -5.04
CA LEU A 278 -15.97 -2.20 -6.20
C LEU A 278 -15.66 -3.13 -7.37
N ILE A 279 -15.14 -4.33 -7.10
CA ILE A 279 -14.87 -5.39 -8.09
C ILE A 279 -16.14 -5.84 -8.80
N TYR A 280 -17.29 -5.87 -8.11
CA TYR A 280 -18.56 -6.35 -8.66
C TYR A 280 -18.91 -5.72 -10.02
N PHE A 281 -18.55 -4.45 -10.21
CA PHE A 281 -18.82 -3.71 -11.44
C PHE A 281 -17.74 -3.87 -12.52
N GLN A 282 -16.59 -4.48 -12.19
CA GLN A 282 -15.43 -4.51 -13.07
C GLN A 282 -15.41 -5.76 -13.94
N THR A 283 -15.09 -5.56 -15.22
CA THR A 283 -14.92 -6.62 -16.22
C THR A 283 -13.48 -6.73 -16.71
N THR A 284 -12.56 -5.94 -16.16
CA THR A 284 -11.16 -5.85 -16.59
C THR A 284 -10.23 -6.01 -15.40
N GLU A 285 -9.06 -6.60 -15.61
CA GLU A 285 -8.04 -6.71 -14.57
C GLU A 285 -7.60 -5.34 -14.04
N PHE A 286 -7.36 -4.36 -14.91
CA PHE A 286 -7.08 -2.98 -14.52
C PHE A 286 -8.11 -2.44 -13.52
N GLY A 287 -9.41 -2.56 -13.83
CA GLY A 287 -10.49 -2.10 -12.97
C GLY A 287 -10.51 -2.84 -11.63
N ILE A 288 -10.29 -4.16 -11.64
CA ILE A 288 -10.19 -4.98 -10.43
C ILE A 288 -9.02 -4.53 -9.54
N LYS A 289 -7.84 -4.27 -10.12
CA LYS A 289 -6.66 -3.79 -9.38
C LYS A 289 -6.91 -2.44 -8.74
N VAL A 290 -7.50 -1.52 -9.49
CA VAL A 290 -7.89 -0.20 -8.99
C VAL A 290 -8.89 -0.36 -7.84
N ALA A 291 -9.89 -1.23 -7.97
CA ALA A 291 -10.87 -1.52 -6.92
C ALA A 291 -10.22 -2.04 -5.62
N ILE A 292 -9.27 -2.97 -5.73
CA ILE A 292 -8.54 -3.51 -4.57
C ILE A 292 -7.74 -2.39 -3.89
N LEU A 293 -6.95 -1.62 -4.63
CA LEU A 293 -6.12 -0.55 -4.05
C LEU A 293 -6.97 0.61 -3.49
N SER A 294 -8.04 1.00 -4.19
CA SER A 294 -9.00 2.01 -3.74
C SER A 294 -9.70 1.60 -2.45
N SER A 295 -9.98 0.31 -2.25
CA SER A 295 -10.59 -0.19 -1.01
C SER A 295 -9.79 0.16 0.24
N LEU A 296 -8.46 0.02 0.18
CA LEU A 296 -7.58 0.37 1.30
C LEU A 296 -7.58 1.88 1.55
N THR A 297 -7.61 2.69 0.48
CA THR A 297 -7.73 4.14 0.60
C THR A 297 -9.02 4.52 1.31
N VAL A 298 -10.17 3.98 0.88
CA VAL A 298 -11.49 4.23 1.48
C VAL A 298 -11.51 3.80 2.95
N VAL A 299 -11.09 2.57 3.27
CA VAL A 299 -11.18 2.06 4.64
C VAL A 299 -10.19 2.76 5.58
N CYS A 300 -9.01 3.17 5.09
CA CYS A 300 -8.09 4.02 5.87
C CYS A 300 -8.77 5.31 6.37
N ALA A 301 -9.63 5.94 5.57
CA ALA A 301 -10.37 7.15 5.99
C ALA A 301 -11.32 6.88 7.16
N VAL A 302 -11.79 5.64 7.31
CA VAL A 302 -12.74 5.21 8.35
C VAL A 302 -12.03 4.68 9.62
N VAL A 303 -10.73 4.39 9.57
CA VAL A 303 -9.95 3.86 10.71
C VAL A 303 -10.13 4.65 12.01
N PRO A 304 -10.10 6.00 12.04
CA PRO A 304 -10.30 6.75 13.28
C PRO A 304 -11.64 6.43 13.97
N PHE A 305 -12.69 6.14 13.20
CA PHE A 305 -14.01 5.75 13.70
C PHE A 305 -14.00 4.32 14.25
N ILE A 306 -13.35 3.38 13.55
CA ILE A 306 -13.18 2.00 14.03
C ILE A 306 -12.47 2.01 15.39
N GLU A 307 -11.38 2.78 15.51
CA GLU A 307 -10.66 2.88 16.77
C GLU A 307 -11.48 3.53 17.89
N ALA A 308 -12.24 4.59 17.58
CA ALA A 308 -13.10 5.25 18.56
C ALA A 308 -14.21 4.31 19.06
N TRP A 309 -14.82 3.55 18.15
CA TRP A 309 -15.84 2.56 18.49
C TRP A 309 -15.27 1.43 19.38
N CYS A 310 -14.11 0.88 19.03
CA CYS A 310 -13.45 -0.13 19.85
C CYS A 310 -13.12 0.37 21.26
N ARG A 311 -12.61 1.61 21.38
CA ARG A 311 -12.30 2.22 22.69
C ARG A 311 -13.56 2.39 23.55
N ARG A 312 -14.67 2.87 22.97
CA ARG A 312 -15.96 3.01 23.67
C ARG A 312 -16.47 1.66 24.17
N ARG A 313 -16.38 0.62 23.33
CA ARG A 313 -16.80 -0.73 23.69
C ARG A 313 -15.96 -1.32 24.82
N GLN A 314 -14.65 -1.08 24.82
CA GLN A 314 -13.75 -1.49 25.89
C GLN A 314 -14.07 -0.77 27.22
N ALA A 315 -14.24 0.56 27.19
CA ALA A 315 -14.62 1.33 28.38
C ALA A 315 -15.96 0.87 28.98
N ALA A 316 -16.97 0.61 28.13
CA ALA A 316 -18.26 0.08 28.57
C ALA A 316 -18.15 -1.31 29.21
N ALA A 317 -17.28 -2.18 28.69
CA ALA A 317 -17.05 -3.52 29.25
C ALA A 317 -16.27 -3.48 30.58
N SER A 318 -15.40 -2.50 30.77
CA SER A 318 -14.60 -2.33 32.00
C SER A 318 -15.35 -1.63 33.13
N GLY A 319 -16.61 -1.21 32.94
CA GLY A 319 -17.36 -0.44 33.94
C GLY A 319 -16.85 0.99 34.15
N ASP A 320 -15.78 1.38 33.45
CA ASP A 320 -15.15 2.70 33.53
C ASP A 320 -15.92 3.68 32.63
N ARG A 321 -17.11 4.08 33.09
CA ARG A 321 -17.89 5.16 32.46
C ARG A 321 -17.25 6.50 32.81
N GLN A 322 -16.13 6.84 32.18
CA GLN A 322 -15.80 8.24 32.05
C GLN A 322 -16.83 8.89 31.12
N PRO A 323 -17.61 9.90 31.58
CA PRO A 323 -18.51 10.63 30.71
C PRO A 323 -17.67 11.40 29.69
N THR A 324 -17.49 10.83 28.51
CA THR A 324 -17.03 11.63 27.36
C THR A 324 -18.16 12.57 27.01
N ALA A 325 -17.97 13.86 27.26
CA ALA A 325 -18.95 14.88 26.89
C ALA A 325 -19.37 14.67 25.42
N PRO A 326 -20.67 14.63 25.11
CA PRO A 326 -21.13 14.46 23.75
C PRO A 326 -20.50 15.54 22.88
N ALA A 327 -19.91 15.13 21.75
CA ALA A 327 -19.31 16.06 20.82
C ALA A 327 -20.38 17.06 20.38
N THR A 328 -20.20 18.33 20.74
CA THR A 328 -21.14 19.37 20.34
C THR A 328 -21.16 19.49 18.81
N PRO A 329 -22.29 19.87 18.20
CA PRO A 329 -22.37 20.07 16.74
C PRO A 329 -21.26 21.00 16.22
N LYS A 330 -20.90 22.01 17.03
CA LYS A 330 -19.81 22.95 16.76
C LYS A 330 -18.43 22.28 16.74
N SER A 331 -18.14 21.34 17.63
CA SER A 331 -16.85 20.64 17.65
C SER A 331 -16.71 19.65 16.50
N ILE A 332 -17.81 19.00 16.09
CA ILE A 332 -17.87 18.15 14.90
C ILE A 332 -17.64 18.99 13.64
N LEU A 333 -18.34 20.12 13.50
CA LEU A 333 -18.19 21.02 12.36
C LEU A 333 -16.77 21.60 12.28
N ALA A 334 -16.18 21.96 13.42
CA ALA A 334 -14.79 22.43 13.48
C ALA A 334 -13.78 21.34 13.10
N ALA A 335 -14.03 20.08 13.45
CA ALA A 335 -13.20 18.95 13.03
C ALA A 335 -13.31 18.68 11.53
N LEU A 336 -14.52 18.76 10.96
CA LEU A 336 -14.78 18.59 9.53
C LEU A 336 -14.15 19.68 8.66
N ARG A 337 -13.96 20.89 9.20
CA ARG A 337 -13.30 22.01 8.51
C ARG A 337 -11.77 21.88 8.41
N ARG A 338 -11.15 20.88 9.06
CA ARG A 338 -9.70 20.69 8.97
C ARG A 338 -9.33 20.27 7.54
N PRO A 339 -8.35 20.93 6.88
CA PRO A 339 -7.97 20.61 5.50
C PRO A 339 -7.63 19.13 5.27
N ALA A 340 -6.95 18.50 6.25
CA ALA A 340 -6.63 17.07 6.19
C ALA A 340 -7.87 16.16 6.24
N VAL A 341 -8.94 16.57 6.93
CA VAL A 341 -10.20 15.82 6.99
C VAL A 341 -10.99 15.99 5.69
N ILE A 342 -11.04 17.22 5.15
CA ILE A 342 -11.68 17.49 3.85
C ILE A 342 -10.98 16.70 2.74
N ALA A 343 -9.65 16.76 2.68
CA ALA A 343 -8.87 15.99 1.71
C ALA A 343 -9.12 14.48 1.84
N ALA A 344 -9.21 13.97 3.07
CA ALA A 344 -9.52 12.56 3.29
C ALA A 344 -10.91 12.17 2.81
N LEU A 345 -11.92 13.02 3.03
CA LEU A 345 -13.28 12.80 2.56
C LEU A 345 -13.38 12.85 1.04
N ILE A 346 -12.77 13.85 0.40
CA ILE A 346 -12.73 13.96 -1.07
C ILE A 346 -12.12 12.69 -1.66
N VAL A 347 -10.95 12.27 -1.16
CA VAL A 347 -10.28 11.05 -1.63
C VAL A 347 -11.13 9.80 -1.42
N ALA A 348 -11.78 9.67 -0.25
CA ALA A 348 -12.62 8.51 0.07
C ALA A 348 -13.91 8.43 -0.77
N VAL A 349 -14.40 9.56 -1.29
CA VAL A 349 -15.59 9.62 -2.16
C VAL A 349 -15.22 9.53 -3.64
N ALA A 350 -14.18 10.23 -4.08
CA ALA A 350 -13.76 10.23 -5.47
C ALA A 350 -13.24 8.86 -5.91
N ALA A 351 -12.40 8.21 -5.09
CA ALA A 351 -11.81 6.91 -5.44
C ALA A 351 -12.85 5.84 -5.85
N PRO A 352 -13.93 5.57 -5.08
CA PRO A 352 -14.92 4.59 -5.49
C PRO A 352 -15.74 5.04 -6.72
N ILE A 353 -16.07 6.32 -6.86
CA ILE A 353 -16.81 6.85 -8.02
C ILE A 353 -16.00 6.66 -9.30
N ASP A 354 -14.74 7.09 -9.29
CA ASP A 354 -13.85 6.99 -10.44
C ASP A 354 -13.54 5.53 -10.77
N THR A 355 -13.41 4.68 -9.73
CA THR A 355 -13.26 3.23 -9.93
C THR A 355 -14.50 2.64 -10.61
N MET A 356 -15.71 2.99 -10.19
CA MET A 356 -16.94 2.52 -10.84
C MET A 356 -17.05 3.00 -12.29
N ALA A 357 -16.55 4.20 -12.61
CA ALA A 357 -16.54 4.71 -13.97
C ALA A 357 -15.67 3.87 -14.93
N LEU A 358 -14.63 3.17 -14.43
CA LEU A 358 -13.78 2.29 -15.24
C LEU A 358 -14.53 1.10 -15.84
N ALA A 359 -15.61 0.63 -15.20
CA ALA A 359 -16.43 -0.48 -15.69
C ALA A 359 -16.95 -0.26 -17.11
N ASN A 360 -17.23 1.00 -17.46
CA ASN A 360 -17.77 1.40 -18.77
C ASN A 360 -16.70 1.96 -19.70
N ASN A 361 -15.42 1.91 -19.32
CA ASN A 361 -14.35 2.49 -20.10
C ASN A 361 -13.93 1.55 -21.25
N LYS A 362 -14.44 1.81 -22.45
CA LYS A 362 -14.12 1.06 -23.68
C LYS A 362 -12.62 0.93 -23.94
N GLN A 363 -11.85 1.96 -23.60
CA GLN A 363 -10.41 1.96 -23.83
C GLN A 363 -9.70 0.93 -22.96
N VAL A 364 -10.08 0.81 -21.68
CA VAL A 364 -9.53 -0.23 -20.78
C VAL A 364 -9.82 -1.62 -21.35
N VAL A 365 -11.05 -1.85 -21.84
CA VAL A 365 -11.44 -3.12 -22.44
C VAL A 365 -10.57 -3.45 -23.66
N LEU A 366 -10.37 -2.49 -24.58
CA LEU A 366 -9.53 -2.70 -25.76
C LEU A 366 -8.07 -3.01 -25.40
N ILE A 367 -7.53 -2.35 -24.36
CA ILE A 367 -6.17 -2.59 -23.87
C ILE A 367 -6.03 -4.01 -23.33
N GLU A 368 -6.97 -4.42 -22.47
CA GLU A 368 -6.95 -5.75 -21.83
C GLU A 368 -7.26 -6.90 -22.79
N ARG A 369 -7.83 -6.62 -23.96
CA ARG A 369 -7.94 -7.58 -25.06
C ARG A 369 -6.72 -7.61 -25.99
N GLY A 370 -5.78 -6.68 -25.82
CA GLY A 370 -4.64 -6.51 -26.73
C GLY A 370 -5.01 -5.92 -28.10
N GLU A 371 -6.21 -5.34 -28.25
CA GLU A 371 -6.76 -4.84 -29.53
C GLU A 371 -6.26 -3.42 -29.91
N VAL A 372 -5.48 -2.79 -29.02
CA VAL A 372 -4.93 -1.43 -29.21
C VAL A 372 -3.62 -1.39 -30.02
N GLY A 373 -3.04 -2.54 -30.36
CA GLY A 373 -1.83 -2.63 -31.18
C GLY A 373 -0.68 -1.75 -30.65
N LYS A 374 -0.11 -0.87 -31.49
CA LYS A 374 0.97 0.04 -31.08
C LYS A 374 0.50 1.25 -30.25
N ALA A 375 -0.82 1.49 -30.14
CA ALA A 375 -1.37 2.66 -29.44
C ALA A 375 -1.25 2.54 -27.90
N ASN A 376 -1.15 1.31 -27.37
CA ASN A 376 -0.76 1.06 -25.99
C ASN A 376 0.09 -0.21 -25.91
N ALA A 377 1.36 -0.06 -25.52
CA ALA A 377 2.36 -1.12 -25.54
C ALA A 377 2.43 -1.88 -24.20
N GLN A 378 1.29 -2.14 -23.57
CA GLN A 378 1.23 -2.88 -22.30
C GLN A 378 1.74 -4.30 -22.42
#